data_AF-A0A970TA56-F1
#
_entry.id   AF-A0A970TA56-F1
#
_cell.length_a   1.000
_cell.length_b   1.000
_cell.length_c   1.000
_cell.angle_alpha   90.00
_cell.angle_beta   90.00
_cell.angle_gamma   90.00
#
_symmetry.space_group_name_H-M   'P 1'
#
loop_
_entity.id
_entity.type
_entity.pdbx_description
1 polymer ?
#
loop_
_entity_poly.entity_id
_entity_poly.type
_entity_poly.pdbx_seq_one_letter_code
_entity_poly.pdbx_strand_id
1 'polypeptide(L)'
;SLPTQAIWDIEKQETWDAYWKLTETHIREFGGGSPRMFHTIGMAERVFGKSDRENLQSKLYVYRKTQQKLREYYPDAPLLVGSWDFIGWNWVDEDVQKLIKEFDPEYSILLDYTADKDDKLTYHDWDVYKKFPWIFGIFHSLVKNSDIHEDYNILIPRLKEIVDDKRCIGLVTWSEISHSDTYLLEYLAGNSWQPKMLELGSATDHLCKKRYPAELSEEMEDIWDSFLKISQTLHWGLGGVLFGEPQFRILTSGSFINLTTQQIEKLETDYKRVSSGLKYSSEVLSGLSLLVNNNYDNNFIKRDALDMARTIASRALFASLAQGAINMEEWRLQEADAADIRQLAKLSQGLLNCLSDLLSMSDDFSMYASLQRLYDAKQIEGMPAMVNPHAELTLKANAENNYCRSHHYELVEHVYRPELEVYWDWVLKRIKSGDRSEWKRPQEFTEQKKIIQDRFYDTPLKEMAPPEVRSADKLTEIINELEELVGQF
;
A
#
# COMPACT_ATOMS: atom_id res chain seq x y z
N SER A 1 -6.52 24.87 10.85
CA SER A 1 -7.36 23.74 11.27
C SER A 1 -7.45 23.76 12.79
N LEU A 2 -8.58 23.35 13.35
CA LEU A 2 -8.62 23.02 14.78
C LEU A 2 -7.76 21.76 15.01
N PRO A 3 -7.02 21.66 16.12
CA PRO A 3 -6.33 20.42 16.46
C PRO A 3 -7.35 19.26 16.55
N THR A 4 -7.01 18.05 16.09
CA THR A 4 -7.94 16.90 16.10
C THR A 4 -8.41 16.53 17.51
N GLN A 5 -7.60 16.81 18.53
CA GLN A 5 -7.96 16.71 19.95
C GLN A 5 -9.02 17.73 20.41
N ALA A 6 -9.28 18.80 19.65
CA ALA A 6 -10.26 19.83 20.01
C ALA A 6 -11.71 19.46 19.65
N ILE A 7 -11.94 18.30 19.00
CA ILE A 7 -13.28 17.85 18.59
C ILE A 7 -13.99 17.08 19.73
N TRP A 8 -13.23 16.46 20.65
CA TRP A 8 -13.77 15.74 21.80
C TRP A 8 -12.91 16.00 23.05
N ASP A 9 -13.45 16.80 23.97
CA ASP A 9 -12.80 17.13 25.24
C ASP A 9 -13.02 15.99 26.26
N ILE A 10 -12.02 15.12 26.40
CA ILE A 10 -12.08 13.91 27.21
C ILE A 10 -12.16 14.19 28.72
N GLU A 11 -11.85 15.40 29.18
CA GLU A 11 -11.84 15.73 30.61
C GLU A 11 -13.24 16.05 31.15
N LYS A 12 -14.20 16.38 30.27
CA LYS A 12 -15.54 16.79 30.65
C LYS A 12 -16.54 15.64 30.60
N GLN A 13 -17.28 15.41 31.68
CA GLN A 13 -18.29 14.35 31.73
C GLN A 13 -19.42 14.55 30.68
N GLU A 14 -19.79 15.79 30.36
CA GLU A 14 -20.83 16.08 29.36
C GLU A 14 -20.51 15.55 27.96
N THR A 15 -19.23 15.51 27.57
CA THR A 15 -18.81 15.00 26.26
C THR A 15 -18.87 13.46 26.21
N TRP A 16 -18.52 12.81 27.32
CA TRP A 16 -18.66 11.37 27.52
C TRP A 16 -20.11 10.91 27.49
N ASP A 17 -21.01 11.71 28.06
CA ASP A 17 -22.44 11.42 28.05
C ASP A 17 -23.04 11.64 26.65
N ALA A 18 -22.60 12.68 25.94
CA ALA A 18 -22.97 12.88 24.53
C ALA A 18 -22.48 11.72 23.63
N TYR A 19 -21.21 11.32 23.77
CA TYR A 19 -20.64 10.18 23.04
C TYR A 19 -21.42 8.89 23.28
N TRP A 20 -21.74 8.62 24.56
CA TRP A 20 -22.53 7.45 24.92
C TRP A 20 -23.94 7.52 24.35
N LYS A 21 -24.59 8.69 24.38
CA LYS A 21 -25.95 8.85 23.83
C LYS A 21 -26.02 8.58 22.33
N LEU A 22 -24.98 8.98 21.59
CA LEU A 22 -24.83 8.64 20.17
C LEU A 22 -24.65 7.12 19.98
N THR A 23 -23.82 6.50 20.82
CA THR A 23 -23.59 5.04 20.81
C THR A 23 -24.88 4.25 21.08
N GLU A 24 -25.64 4.61 22.13
CA GLU A 24 -26.94 3.99 22.44
C GLU A 24 -27.94 4.14 21.29
N THR A 25 -27.97 5.32 20.68
CA THR A 25 -28.85 5.57 19.53
C THR A 25 -28.45 4.66 18.37
N HIS A 26 -27.15 4.52 18.07
CA HIS A 26 -26.71 3.62 17.02
C HIS A 26 -27.09 2.16 17.29
N ILE A 27 -26.90 1.67 18.52
CA ILE A 27 -27.29 0.31 18.92
C ILE A 27 -28.80 0.09 18.75
N ARG A 28 -29.62 1.07 19.16
CA ARG A 28 -31.08 0.99 19.08
C ARG A 28 -31.58 0.99 17.63
N GLU A 29 -31.11 1.93 16.82
CA GLU A 29 -31.63 2.14 15.46
C GLU A 29 -31.00 1.20 14.42
N PHE A 30 -29.72 0.83 14.59
CA PHE A 30 -28.95 0.08 13.58
C PHE A 30 -28.35 -1.23 14.09
N GLY A 31 -28.14 -1.37 15.40
CA GLY A 31 -27.57 -2.57 16.03
C GLY A 31 -28.59 -3.67 16.37
N GLY A 32 -29.87 -3.51 16.01
CA GLY A 32 -30.93 -4.46 16.38
C GLY A 32 -31.27 -4.46 17.87
N GLY A 33 -30.93 -3.39 18.60
CA GLY A 33 -31.27 -3.20 20.01
C GLY A 33 -30.30 -3.83 21.02
N SER A 34 -29.30 -4.60 20.57
CA SER A 34 -28.28 -5.17 21.46
C SER A 34 -26.93 -5.31 20.72
N PRO A 35 -25.82 -4.81 21.29
CA PRO A 35 -24.51 -4.90 20.64
C PRO A 35 -23.94 -6.32 20.77
N ARG A 36 -23.33 -6.82 19.69
CA ARG A 36 -22.57 -8.09 19.72
C ARG A 36 -21.12 -7.91 20.16
N MET A 37 -20.56 -6.74 19.90
CA MET A 37 -19.17 -6.36 20.16
C MET A 37 -19.04 -4.85 20.06
N PHE A 38 -18.09 -4.28 20.80
CA PHE A 38 -17.61 -2.91 20.62
C PHE A 38 -16.21 -2.95 20.02
N HIS A 39 -15.92 -2.06 19.07
CA HIS A 39 -14.59 -1.91 18.49
C HIS A 39 -14.12 -0.47 18.67
N THR A 40 -12.87 -0.29 19.08
CA THR A 40 -12.20 1.01 19.11
C THR A 40 -10.78 0.88 18.59
N ILE A 41 -10.37 1.79 17.71
CA ILE A 41 -8.96 2.01 17.37
C ILE A 41 -8.27 2.96 18.37
N GLY A 42 -8.91 3.19 19.52
CA GLY A 42 -8.40 4.06 20.56
C GLY A 42 -8.45 5.54 20.20
N MET A 43 -7.35 6.22 20.49
CA MET A 43 -7.18 7.64 20.18
C MET A 43 -6.23 7.89 19.00
N ALA A 44 -5.62 6.83 18.46
CA ALA A 44 -4.77 6.80 17.26
C ALA A 44 -3.94 8.08 17.07
N GLU A 45 -4.08 8.72 15.90
CA GLU A 45 -3.36 9.92 15.44
C GLU A 45 -3.51 11.19 16.31
N ARG A 46 -4.26 11.12 17.41
CA ARG A 46 -4.46 12.25 18.31
C ARG A 46 -3.32 12.33 19.33
N VAL A 47 -2.80 13.54 19.49
CA VAL A 47 -1.80 13.89 20.50
C VAL A 47 -2.40 14.87 21.51
N PHE A 48 -2.28 14.54 22.79
CA PHE A 48 -2.81 15.32 23.91
C PHE A 48 -1.69 15.97 24.72
N GLY A 49 -1.99 17.13 25.30
CA GLY A 49 -1.06 17.84 26.17
C GLY A 49 0.18 18.36 25.44
N LYS A 50 1.22 18.68 26.23
CA LYS A 50 2.48 19.28 25.79
C LYS A 50 3.68 18.32 25.89
N SER A 51 3.45 17.10 26.40
CA SER A 51 4.50 16.09 26.58
C SER A 51 3.98 14.68 26.31
N ASP A 52 4.89 13.75 26.00
CA ASP A 52 4.55 12.34 25.77
C ASP A 52 3.89 11.71 26.99
N ARG A 53 4.30 12.14 28.19
CA ARG A 53 3.67 11.69 29.44
C ARG A 53 2.20 12.16 29.53
N GLU A 54 1.94 13.43 29.26
CA GLU A 54 0.55 13.96 29.27
C GLU A 54 -0.30 13.28 28.19
N ASN A 55 0.29 13.06 27.01
CA ASN A 55 -0.34 12.32 25.91
C ASN A 55 -0.74 10.91 26.35
N LEU A 56 0.20 10.14 26.89
CA LEU A 56 -0.02 8.78 27.35
C LEU A 56 -1.09 8.71 28.44
N GLN A 57 -1.02 9.58 29.46
CA GLN A 57 -2.03 9.58 30.54
C GLN A 57 -3.43 9.88 30.02
N SER A 58 -3.55 10.77 29.04
CA SER A 58 -4.82 11.08 28.39
C SER A 58 -5.38 9.88 27.63
N LYS A 59 -4.53 9.18 26.87
CA LYS A 59 -4.93 7.95 26.16
C LYS A 59 -5.34 6.83 27.14
N LEU A 60 -4.55 6.59 28.19
CA LEU A 60 -4.88 5.60 29.24
C LEU A 60 -6.21 5.93 29.92
N TYR A 61 -6.47 7.22 30.22
CA TYR A 61 -7.75 7.65 30.77
C TYR A 61 -8.92 7.28 29.85
N VAL A 62 -8.80 7.52 28.54
CA VAL A 62 -9.84 7.16 27.56
C VAL A 62 -10.11 5.66 27.55
N TYR A 63 -9.06 4.82 27.55
CA TYR A 63 -9.23 3.36 27.58
C TYR A 63 -9.95 2.90 28.86
N ARG A 64 -9.52 3.38 30.03
CA ARG A 64 -10.17 3.08 31.31
C ARG A 64 -11.64 3.50 31.33
N LYS A 65 -11.94 4.72 30.86
CA LYS A 65 -13.30 5.27 30.85
C LYS A 65 -14.20 4.55 29.85
N THR A 66 -13.65 4.13 28.71
CA THR A 66 -14.36 3.30 27.71
C THR A 66 -14.74 1.96 28.32
N GLN A 67 -13.79 1.26 28.94
CA GLN A 67 -14.07 0.00 29.63
C GLN A 67 -15.14 0.17 30.72
N GLN A 68 -14.99 1.20 31.56
CA GLN A 68 -15.97 1.52 32.61
C GLN A 68 -17.39 1.65 32.03
N LYS A 69 -17.58 2.54 31.04
CA LYS A 69 -18.89 2.74 30.44
C LYS A 69 -19.41 1.47 29.78
N LEU A 70 -18.58 0.73 29.05
CA LEU A 70 -19.04 -0.52 28.44
C LEU A 70 -19.52 -1.54 29.49
N ARG A 71 -18.78 -1.71 30.59
CA ARG A 71 -19.15 -2.66 31.64
C ARG A 71 -20.38 -2.21 32.44
N GLU A 72 -20.62 -0.91 32.57
CA GLU A 72 -21.82 -0.37 33.23
C GLU A 72 -23.12 -0.67 32.47
N TYR A 73 -23.09 -0.63 31.13
CA TYR A 73 -24.31 -0.78 30.31
C TYR A 73 -24.43 -2.12 29.58
N TYR A 74 -23.31 -2.74 29.22
CA TYR A 74 -23.23 -4.01 28.49
C TYR A 74 -22.10 -4.89 29.06
N PRO A 75 -22.26 -5.41 30.30
CA PRO A 75 -21.19 -6.11 31.03
C PRO A 75 -20.58 -7.26 30.24
N ASP A 76 -21.37 -7.99 29.45
CA ASP A 76 -20.93 -9.19 28.73
C ASP A 76 -20.45 -8.92 27.30
N ALA A 77 -20.61 -7.70 26.77
CA ALA A 77 -20.24 -7.40 25.39
C ALA A 77 -18.71 -7.28 25.24
N PRO A 78 -18.07 -8.03 24.32
CA PRO A 78 -16.63 -7.95 24.10
C PRO A 78 -16.19 -6.56 23.60
N LEU A 79 -15.02 -6.12 24.06
CA LEU A 79 -14.30 -4.95 23.56
C LEU A 79 -13.12 -5.39 22.69
N LEU A 80 -13.16 -5.04 21.41
CA LEU A 80 -12.07 -5.20 20.46
C LEU A 80 -11.24 -3.91 20.40
N VAL A 81 -9.94 -4.02 20.65
CA VAL A 81 -9.02 -2.88 20.67
C VAL A 81 -8.04 -2.98 19.52
N GLY A 82 -8.06 -2.00 18.61
CA GLY A 82 -7.19 -1.94 17.44
C GLY A 82 -5.75 -1.53 17.78
N SER A 83 -4.77 -2.21 17.18
CA SER A 83 -3.34 -2.01 17.46
C SER A 83 -2.71 -0.75 16.85
N TRP A 84 -3.38 -0.08 15.91
CA TRP A 84 -2.80 1.10 15.23
C TRP A 84 -2.35 2.16 16.22
N ASP A 85 -3.15 2.46 17.25
CA ASP A 85 -2.79 3.42 18.30
C ASP A 85 -1.45 3.07 18.96
N PHE A 86 -1.12 1.79 19.10
CA PHE A 86 0.06 1.28 19.80
C PHE A 86 1.32 1.23 18.95
N ILE A 87 1.20 1.31 17.61
CA ILE A 87 2.34 1.23 16.70
C ILE A 87 2.94 2.59 16.35
N GLY A 88 2.24 3.68 16.72
CA GLY A 88 2.63 5.06 16.47
C GLY A 88 2.48 5.99 17.68
N TRP A 89 2.59 7.30 17.44
CA TRP A 89 2.25 8.39 18.38
C TRP A 89 2.80 8.25 19.81
N ASN A 90 4.08 7.89 19.90
CA ASN A 90 4.91 7.84 21.13
C ASN A 90 4.54 6.74 22.13
N TRP A 91 3.80 5.71 21.71
CA TRP A 91 3.71 4.48 22.49
C TRP A 91 5.03 3.71 22.43
N VAL A 92 5.50 3.25 23.58
CA VAL A 92 6.58 2.27 23.71
C VAL A 92 6.01 0.95 24.24
N ASP A 93 6.74 -0.14 24.05
CA ASP A 93 6.24 -1.49 24.37
C ASP A 93 5.88 -1.65 25.84
N GLU A 94 6.64 -1.04 26.75
CA GLU A 94 6.33 -1.07 28.18
C GLU A 94 5.01 -0.38 28.52
N ASP A 95 4.60 0.62 27.75
CA ASP A 95 3.34 1.32 27.96
C ASP A 95 2.17 0.50 27.43
N VAL A 96 2.35 -0.19 26.30
CA VAL A 96 1.35 -1.14 25.79
C VAL A 96 1.20 -2.31 26.76
N GLN A 97 2.29 -2.89 27.25
CA GLN A 97 2.26 -3.96 28.26
C GLN A 97 1.51 -3.54 29.54
N LYS A 98 1.68 -2.29 29.99
CA LYS A 98 0.92 -1.75 31.13
C LYS A 98 -0.56 -1.67 30.82
N LEU A 99 -0.93 -1.14 29.65
CA LEU A 99 -2.31 -1.04 29.22
C LEU A 99 -2.97 -2.43 29.09
N ILE A 100 -2.29 -3.41 28.48
CA ILE A 100 -2.83 -4.77 28.33
C ILE A 100 -3.17 -5.39 29.69
N LYS A 101 -2.39 -5.12 30.74
CA LYS A 101 -2.67 -5.58 32.12
C LYS A 101 -3.89 -4.91 32.76
N GLU A 102 -4.34 -3.78 32.22
CA GLU A 102 -5.56 -3.08 32.68
C GLU A 102 -6.82 -3.58 31.98
N PHE A 103 -6.69 -4.33 30.88
CA PHE A 103 -7.83 -4.93 30.19
C PHE A 103 -8.26 -6.23 30.88
N ASP A 104 -9.57 -6.44 30.93
CA ASP A 104 -10.14 -7.72 31.35
C ASP A 104 -10.05 -8.74 30.19
N PRO A 105 -9.23 -9.81 30.30
CA PRO A 105 -9.04 -10.80 29.24
C PRO A 105 -10.26 -11.71 29.03
N GLU A 106 -11.32 -11.63 29.84
CA GLU A 106 -12.58 -12.34 29.55
C GLU A 106 -13.43 -11.56 28.54
N TYR A 107 -13.34 -10.23 28.56
CA TYR A 107 -14.21 -9.34 27.78
C TYR A 107 -13.46 -8.37 26.86
N SER A 108 -12.15 -8.53 26.71
CA SER A 108 -11.31 -7.70 25.86
C SER A 108 -10.45 -8.55 24.94
N ILE A 109 -10.35 -8.13 23.69
CA ILE A 109 -9.58 -8.79 22.64
C ILE A 109 -8.70 -7.73 21.97
N LEU A 110 -7.40 -8.01 21.83
CA LEU A 110 -6.51 -7.19 21.02
C LEU A 110 -6.69 -7.56 19.54
N LEU A 111 -7.13 -6.62 18.72
CA LEU A 111 -7.06 -6.73 17.26
C LEU A 111 -5.70 -6.21 16.80
N ASP A 112 -4.71 -7.09 16.77
CA ASP A 112 -3.38 -6.75 16.29
C ASP A 112 -3.30 -6.85 14.78
N TYR A 113 -3.96 -5.93 14.10
CA TYR A 113 -3.98 -5.88 12.64
C TYR A 113 -2.68 -5.34 12.02
N THR A 114 -1.62 -5.24 12.82
CA THR A 114 -0.29 -4.76 12.45
C THR A 114 0.80 -5.77 12.75
N ALA A 115 0.42 -7.02 13.05
CA ALA A 115 1.30 -8.09 13.48
C ALA A 115 2.25 -8.59 12.38
N ASP A 116 2.12 -8.09 11.16
CA ASP A 116 2.98 -8.31 9.98
C ASP A 116 4.05 -7.24 9.78
N LYS A 117 4.14 -6.21 10.65
CA LYS A 117 5.17 -5.16 10.52
C LYS A 117 6.59 -5.73 10.64
N ASP A 118 7.46 -5.45 9.67
CA ASP A 118 8.83 -6.01 9.58
C ASP A 118 9.70 -5.82 10.84
N ASP A 119 9.82 -4.58 11.31
CA ASP A 119 10.75 -4.19 12.39
C ASP A 119 10.25 -4.51 13.81
N LYS A 120 9.09 -5.15 13.97
CA LYS A 120 8.44 -5.36 15.27
C LYS A 120 7.71 -6.70 15.37
N LEU A 121 7.81 -7.36 16.52
CA LEU A 121 7.08 -8.58 16.82
C LEU A 121 6.06 -8.31 17.92
N THR A 122 5.05 -7.52 17.55
CA THR A 122 4.07 -6.88 18.44
C THR A 122 3.49 -7.82 19.51
N TYR A 123 3.09 -9.04 19.14
CA TYR A 123 2.49 -9.99 20.08
C TYR A 123 3.47 -10.53 21.16
N HIS A 124 4.78 -10.53 20.88
CA HIS A 124 5.81 -10.77 21.90
C HIS A 124 6.16 -9.50 22.65
N ASP A 125 6.41 -8.42 21.91
CA ASP A 125 6.85 -7.14 22.47
C ASP A 125 5.80 -6.56 23.45
N TRP A 126 4.52 -6.82 23.22
CA TRP A 126 3.40 -6.37 24.07
C TRP A 126 2.98 -7.38 25.14
N ASP A 127 3.70 -8.50 25.26
CA ASP A 127 3.43 -9.58 26.21
C ASP A 127 2.04 -10.24 26.07
N VAL A 128 1.57 -10.38 24.82
CA VAL A 128 0.24 -10.90 24.48
C VAL A 128 0.27 -12.41 24.23
N TYR A 129 1.32 -12.90 23.57
CA TYR A 129 1.49 -14.29 23.17
C TYR A 129 1.22 -15.27 24.32
N LYS A 130 0.28 -16.20 24.11
CA LYS A 130 -0.17 -17.21 25.11
C LYS A 130 -0.75 -16.64 26.41
N LYS A 131 -0.91 -15.31 26.53
CA LYS A 131 -1.30 -14.63 27.76
C LYS A 131 -2.65 -13.90 27.68
N PHE A 132 -2.92 -13.20 26.58
CA PHE A 132 -4.09 -12.32 26.44
C PHE A 132 -4.83 -12.62 25.13
N PRO A 133 -6.18 -12.63 25.07
CA PRO A 133 -6.90 -12.92 23.83
C PRO A 133 -6.61 -11.89 22.74
N TRP A 134 -6.27 -12.38 21.55
CA TRP A 134 -5.88 -11.51 20.45
C TRP A 134 -6.19 -12.12 19.08
N ILE A 135 -6.20 -11.28 18.06
CA ILE A 135 -6.36 -11.65 16.66
C ILE A 135 -5.07 -11.24 15.96
N PHE A 136 -4.40 -12.19 15.32
CA PHE A 136 -3.28 -11.90 14.44
C PHE A 136 -3.82 -11.22 13.19
N GLY A 137 -3.24 -10.10 12.79
CA GLY A 137 -3.65 -9.47 11.56
C GLY A 137 -2.52 -8.90 10.75
N ILE A 138 -2.83 -8.79 9.47
CA ILE A 138 -1.91 -8.44 8.41
C ILE A 138 -2.42 -7.11 7.85
N PHE A 139 -1.68 -6.03 8.13
CA PHE A 139 -2.00 -4.72 7.59
C PHE A 139 -1.77 -4.71 6.08
N HIS A 140 -0.70 -5.35 5.63
CA HIS A 140 -0.29 -5.55 4.24
C HIS A 140 0.02 -4.26 3.46
N SER A 141 -0.92 -3.31 3.37
CA SER A 141 -0.78 -2.17 2.45
C SER A 141 -1.47 -0.90 2.94
N LEU A 142 -0.78 0.21 2.73
CA LEU A 142 -1.43 1.52 2.64
C LEU A 142 -2.12 1.65 1.28
N VAL A 143 -3.07 2.57 1.17
CA VAL A 143 -3.90 2.73 -0.04
C VAL A 143 -3.09 2.92 -1.34
N LYS A 144 -1.87 3.45 -1.26
CA LYS A 144 -0.97 3.62 -2.42
C LYS A 144 -0.36 2.32 -2.95
N ASN A 145 -0.13 1.35 -2.07
CA ASN A 145 0.60 0.12 -2.36
C ASN A 145 -0.35 -0.90 -3.00
N SER A 146 -0.64 -0.68 -4.29
CA SER A 146 -1.63 -1.47 -5.05
C SER A 146 -1.03 -2.67 -5.77
N ASP A 147 0.29 -2.85 -5.76
CA ASP A 147 1.05 -3.94 -6.36
C ASP A 147 1.09 -5.20 -5.48
N ILE A 148 1.69 -6.28 -5.98
CA ILE A 148 1.91 -7.52 -5.21
C ILE A 148 3.22 -7.35 -4.43
N HIS A 149 3.19 -7.52 -3.11
CA HIS A 149 4.33 -7.14 -2.25
C HIS A 149 4.31 -7.69 -0.81
N GLU A 150 3.56 -8.76 -0.48
CA GLU A 150 3.77 -9.38 0.83
C GLU A 150 5.17 -10.04 0.93
N ASP A 151 5.83 -9.99 2.10
CA ASP A 151 7.07 -10.73 2.36
C ASP A 151 6.82 -11.98 3.21
N TYR A 152 6.83 -13.12 2.55
CA TYR A 152 6.54 -14.41 3.16
C TYR A 152 7.68 -14.91 4.06
N ASN A 153 8.88 -14.33 3.97
CA ASN A 153 9.96 -14.63 4.93
C ASN A 153 9.64 -14.09 6.33
N ILE A 154 8.81 -13.04 6.41
CA ILE A 154 8.31 -12.46 7.66
C ILE A 154 7.04 -13.19 8.09
N LEU A 155 6.09 -13.35 7.17
CA LEU A 155 4.77 -13.85 7.50
C LEU A 155 4.77 -15.33 7.89
N ILE A 156 5.51 -16.19 7.17
CA ILE A 156 5.49 -17.65 7.40
C ILE A 156 5.96 -18.02 8.81
N PRO A 157 7.13 -17.56 9.31
CA PRO A 157 7.56 -17.87 10.67
C PRO A 157 6.56 -17.42 11.74
N ARG A 158 5.95 -16.23 11.57
CA ARG A 158 4.95 -15.70 12.50
C ARG A 158 3.70 -16.57 12.52
N LEU A 159 3.16 -16.92 11.34
CA LEU A 159 2.00 -17.80 11.23
C LEU A 159 2.27 -19.19 11.84
N LYS A 160 3.45 -19.78 11.60
CA LYS A 160 3.85 -21.06 12.21
C LYS A 160 3.88 -21.00 13.73
N GLU A 161 4.37 -19.90 14.29
CA GLU A 161 4.51 -19.72 15.73
C GLU A 161 3.15 -19.60 16.45
N ILE A 162 2.21 -18.88 15.84
CA ILE A 162 0.91 -18.59 16.47
C ILE A 162 -0.08 -19.76 16.39
N VAL A 163 0.16 -20.78 15.56
CA VAL A 163 -0.74 -21.96 15.44
C VAL A 163 -0.99 -22.61 16.80
N ASP A 164 0.01 -22.64 17.67
CA ASP A 164 -0.07 -23.24 19.01
C ASP A 164 -0.54 -22.25 20.10
N ASP A 165 -0.78 -20.99 19.76
CA ASP A 165 -1.28 -19.99 20.70
C ASP A 165 -2.81 -20.05 20.82
N LYS A 166 -3.28 -20.70 21.89
CA LYS A 166 -4.72 -20.77 22.23
C LYS A 166 -5.35 -19.42 22.56
N ARG A 167 -4.55 -18.36 22.76
CA ARG A 167 -5.03 -16.99 22.95
C ARG A 167 -5.11 -16.22 21.63
N CYS A 168 -4.47 -16.68 20.57
CA CYS A 168 -4.72 -16.19 19.22
C CYS A 168 -6.03 -16.81 18.71
N ILE A 169 -7.10 -16.03 18.73
CA ILE A 169 -8.47 -16.51 18.46
C ILE A 169 -8.97 -16.16 17.06
N GLY A 170 -8.14 -15.57 16.21
CA GLY A 170 -8.51 -15.25 14.84
C GLY A 170 -7.35 -14.75 14.00
N LEU A 171 -7.64 -14.63 12.70
CA LEU A 171 -6.79 -14.04 11.67
C LEU A 171 -7.60 -12.95 10.93
N VAL A 172 -6.98 -11.81 10.61
CA VAL A 172 -7.63 -10.73 9.86
C VAL A 172 -6.67 -10.07 8.86
N THR A 173 -7.20 -9.61 7.74
CA THR A 173 -6.51 -8.67 6.83
C THR A 173 -7.09 -7.28 7.02
N TRP A 174 -6.25 -6.26 7.20
CA TRP A 174 -6.67 -4.87 7.35
C TRP A 174 -5.89 -3.95 6.39
N SER A 175 -5.96 -4.27 5.11
CA SER A 175 -5.39 -3.40 4.07
C SER A 175 -6.27 -2.16 3.86
N GLU A 176 -5.64 -1.01 3.64
CA GLU A 176 -6.36 0.21 3.22
C GLU A 176 -6.84 0.15 1.76
N ILE A 177 -6.36 -0.84 1.00
CA ILE A 177 -6.75 -1.11 -0.38
C ILE A 177 -7.31 -2.52 -0.51
N SER A 178 -8.50 -2.62 -1.09
CA SER A 178 -9.19 -3.91 -1.32
C SER A 178 -8.79 -4.59 -2.64
N HIS A 179 -7.96 -3.94 -3.45
CA HIS A 179 -7.60 -4.36 -4.81
C HIS A 179 -6.07 -4.55 -4.96
N SER A 180 -5.42 -5.10 -3.94
CA SER A 180 -4.00 -5.49 -3.98
C SER A 180 -3.81 -6.99 -3.77
N ASP A 181 -2.63 -7.47 -4.14
CA ASP A 181 -2.06 -8.78 -3.80
C ASP A 181 -3.02 -9.98 -3.76
N THR A 182 -3.42 -10.43 -4.95
CA THR A 182 -4.29 -11.61 -5.11
C THR A 182 -3.66 -12.88 -4.55
N TYR A 183 -2.33 -13.01 -4.58
CA TYR A 183 -1.64 -14.16 -4.03
C TYR A 183 -1.81 -14.20 -2.51
N LEU A 184 -1.60 -13.07 -1.82
CA LEU A 184 -1.79 -13.01 -0.36
C LEU A 184 -3.21 -13.41 0.04
N LEU A 185 -4.23 -12.90 -0.66
CA LEU A 185 -5.62 -13.21 -0.34
C LEU A 185 -5.92 -14.71 -0.45
N GLU A 186 -5.42 -15.37 -1.50
CA GLU A 186 -5.56 -16.82 -1.68
C GLU A 186 -4.73 -17.62 -0.65
N TYR A 187 -3.50 -17.17 -0.38
CA TYR A 187 -2.62 -17.75 0.64
C TYR A 187 -3.29 -17.74 2.02
N LEU A 188 -3.91 -16.62 2.40
CA LEU A 188 -4.63 -16.49 3.67
C LEU A 188 -5.92 -17.29 3.66
N ALA A 189 -6.72 -17.26 2.59
CA ALA A 189 -7.93 -18.07 2.48
C ALA A 189 -7.65 -19.56 2.70
N GLY A 190 -6.55 -20.07 2.14
CA GLY A 190 -6.11 -21.46 2.31
C GLY A 190 -5.63 -21.80 3.72
N ASN A 191 -5.01 -20.86 4.43
CA ASN A 191 -4.36 -21.10 5.72
C ASN A 191 -5.15 -20.61 6.95
N SER A 192 -6.20 -19.80 6.78
CA SER A 192 -6.92 -19.14 7.88
C SER A 192 -7.59 -20.11 8.87
N TRP A 193 -8.14 -21.21 8.37
CA TRP A 193 -8.87 -22.20 9.18
C TRP A 193 -8.03 -23.44 9.51
N GLN A 194 -7.04 -23.74 8.66
CA GLN A 194 -6.14 -24.88 8.78
C GLN A 194 -4.77 -24.48 8.20
N PRO A 195 -3.82 -24.02 9.01
CA PRO A 195 -2.51 -23.54 8.56
C PRO A 195 -1.61 -24.72 8.15
N LYS A 196 -1.99 -25.41 7.07
CA LYS A 196 -1.34 -26.64 6.57
C LYS A 196 -0.46 -26.40 5.35
N MET A 197 -0.63 -25.26 4.67
CA MET A 197 0.06 -24.91 3.43
C MET A 197 0.80 -23.58 3.62
N LEU A 198 1.56 -23.50 4.72
CA LEU A 198 2.29 -22.28 5.08
C LEU A 198 3.56 -22.10 4.26
N GLU A 199 4.16 -23.16 3.71
CA GLU A 199 5.36 -23.00 2.89
C GLU A 199 5.00 -22.46 1.50
N LEU A 200 5.78 -21.50 1.00
CA LEU A 200 5.57 -20.86 -0.31
C LEU A 200 5.33 -21.86 -1.43
N GLY A 201 6.24 -22.83 -1.64
CA GLY A 201 6.08 -23.79 -2.75
C GLY A 201 4.77 -24.58 -2.67
N SER A 202 4.34 -24.99 -1.47
CA SER A 202 3.04 -25.68 -1.31
C SER A 202 1.84 -24.77 -1.57
N ALA A 203 1.96 -23.48 -1.24
CA ALA A 203 0.91 -22.51 -1.50
C ALA A 203 0.85 -22.12 -2.98
N THR A 204 1.99 -21.95 -3.66
CA THR A 204 2.06 -21.67 -5.10
C THR A 204 1.50 -22.83 -5.90
N ASP A 205 1.91 -24.08 -5.61
CA ASP A 205 1.36 -25.29 -6.24
C ASP A 205 -0.17 -25.35 -6.10
N HIS A 206 -0.67 -25.07 -4.89
CA HIS A 206 -2.11 -25.07 -4.62
C HIS A 206 -2.84 -23.98 -5.40
N LEU A 207 -2.31 -22.75 -5.39
CA LEU A 207 -2.86 -21.62 -6.15
C LEU A 207 -2.94 -21.97 -7.62
N CYS A 208 -1.83 -22.42 -8.22
CA CYS A 208 -1.74 -22.67 -9.66
C CYS A 208 -2.72 -23.76 -10.12
N LYS A 209 -2.79 -24.88 -9.38
CA LYS A 209 -3.72 -25.99 -9.67
C LYS A 209 -5.20 -25.60 -9.56
N LYS A 210 -5.53 -24.60 -8.74
CA LYS A 210 -6.90 -24.12 -8.54
C LYS A 210 -7.29 -23.05 -9.54
N ARG A 211 -6.33 -22.22 -9.94
CA ARG A 211 -6.55 -21.00 -10.70
C ARG A 211 -6.40 -21.20 -12.20
N TYR A 212 -5.50 -22.08 -12.65
CA TYR A 212 -5.18 -22.24 -14.07
C TYR A 212 -5.63 -23.62 -14.61
N PRO A 213 -5.80 -23.75 -15.94
CA PRO A 213 -5.93 -25.05 -16.58
C PRO A 213 -4.77 -25.98 -16.22
N ALA A 214 -5.04 -27.28 -16.11
CA ALA A 214 -4.07 -28.27 -15.63
C ALA A 214 -2.79 -28.29 -16.48
N GLU A 215 -2.93 -28.06 -17.79
CA GLU A 215 -1.85 -28.00 -18.76
C GLU A 215 -0.93 -26.77 -18.63
N LEU A 216 -1.37 -25.71 -17.93
CA LEU A 216 -0.59 -24.49 -17.70
C LEU A 216 -0.13 -24.33 -16.24
N SER A 217 -0.57 -25.22 -15.35
CA SER A 217 -0.34 -25.08 -13.91
C SER A 217 1.14 -25.11 -13.54
N GLU A 218 1.94 -26.00 -14.16
CA GLU A 218 3.38 -26.14 -13.88
C GLU A 218 4.15 -24.93 -14.39
N GLU A 219 3.84 -24.45 -15.59
CA GLU A 219 4.45 -23.24 -16.16
C GLU A 219 4.12 -21.99 -15.32
N MET A 220 2.88 -21.86 -14.86
CA MET A 220 2.50 -20.76 -13.97
C MET A 220 3.14 -20.86 -12.59
N GLU A 221 3.38 -22.06 -12.07
CA GLU A 221 4.07 -22.27 -10.79
C GLU A 221 5.50 -21.74 -10.86
N ASP A 222 6.25 -22.07 -11.92
CA ASP A 222 7.60 -21.56 -12.15
C ASP A 222 7.61 -20.01 -12.26
N ILE A 223 6.66 -19.44 -13.00
CA ILE A 223 6.52 -17.99 -13.16
C ILE A 223 6.23 -17.32 -11.81
N TRP A 224 5.29 -17.86 -11.02
CA TRP A 224 4.99 -17.33 -9.69
C TRP A 224 6.20 -17.42 -8.75
N ASP A 225 6.89 -18.55 -8.73
CA ASP A 225 8.05 -18.74 -7.86
C ASP A 225 9.19 -17.76 -8.18
N SER A 226 9.41 -17.45 -9.45
CA SER A 226 10.35 -16.41 -9.86
C SER A 226 9.83 -15.00 -9.61
N PHE A 227 8.53 -14.75 -9.82
CA PHE A 227 7.90 -13.46 -9.55
C PHE A 227 7.89 -13.11 -8.06
N LEU A 228 7.67 -14.07 -7.17
CA LEU A 228 7.68 -13.85 -5.72
C LEU A 228 9.05 -13.36 -5.23
N LYS A 229 10.15 -13.69 -5.92
CA LYS A 229 11.49 -13.14 -5.61
C LYS A 229 11.60 -11.64 -5.95
N ILE A 230 10.71 -11.13 -6.80
CA ILE A 230 10.60 -9.72 -7.20
C ILE A 230 9.61 -8.98 -6.30
N SER A 231 8.40 -9.54 -6.09
CA SER A 231 7.35 -8.87 -5.33
C SER A 231 7.77 -8.53 -3.90
N GLN A 232 8.44 -9.48 -3.23
CA GLN A 232 8.90 -9.40 -1.84
C GLN A 232 9.98 -8.32 -1.58
N THR A 233 10.50 -7.65 -2.61
CA THR A 233 11.50 -6.56 -2.41
C THR A 233 10.89 -5.30 -1.80
N LEU A 234 9.56 -5.21 -1.75
CA LEU A 234 8.78 -4.22 -1.00
C LEU A 234 7.85 -4.99 -0.07
N HIS A 235 7.56 -4.46 1.11
CA HIS A 235 6.53 -4.97 2.02
C HIS A 235 6.15 -3.92 3.06
N TRP A 236 5.07 -4.17 3.82
CA TRP A 236 4.64 -3.32 4.91
C TRP A 236 5.67 -3.23 6.05
N GLY A 237 5.92 -2.01 6.53
CA GLY A 237 6.89 -1.77 7.60
C GLY A 237 8.34 -1.68 7.12
N LEU A 238 8.59 -1.88 5.82
CA LEU A 238 9.91 -1.70 5.23
C LEU A 238 10.40 -0.25 5.43
N GLY A 239 11.53 -0.11 6.11
CA GLY A 239 12.23 1.16 6.24
C GLY A 239 12.82 1.64 4.91
N GLY A 240 13.25 2.90 4.87
CA GLY A 240 13.94 3.47 3.70
C GLY A 240 13.05 4.37 2.85
N VAL A 241 13.35 4.42 1.56
CA VAL A 241 12.77 5.31 0.55
C VAL A 241 11.72 4.57 -0.29
N LEU A 242 11.96 3.29 -0.59
CA LEU A 242 11.14 2.47 -1.49
C LEU A 242 9.66 2.40 -1.09
N PHE A 243 9.36 2.12 0.18
CA PHE A 243 7.97 2.04 0.69
C PHE A 243 7.20 3.36 0.55
N GLY A 244 7.91 4.47 0.41
CA GLY A 244 7.33 5.78 0.10
C GLY A 244 6.68 5.84 -1.29
N GLU A 245 7.09 4.98 -2.21
CA GLU A 245 6.84 5.04 -3.66
C GLU A 245 7.03 6.47 -4.21
N PRO A 246 8.21 7.09 -4.02
CA PRO A 246 8.47 8.46 -4.42
C PRO A 246 8.45 8.67 -5.95
N GLN A 247 8.53 7.60 -6.75
CA GLN A 247 8.45 7.66 -8.21
C GLN A 247 7.13 8.25 -8.70
N PHE A 248 6.02 8.08 -7.94
CA PHE A 248 4.73 8.70 -8.25
C PHE A 248 4.57 10.11 -7.67
N ARG A 249 5.61 10.66 -7.05
CA ARG A 249 5.61 11.95 -6.34
C ARG A 249 6.85 12.77 -6.69
N ILE A 250 7.43 12.57 -7.88
CA ILE A 250 8.77 13.04 -8.25
C ILE A 250 8.96 14.55 -8.08
N LEU A 251 7.91 15.36 -8.29
CA LEU A 251 7.98 16.82 -8.09
C LEU A 251 7.73 17.27 -6.65
N THR A 252 7.25 16.43 -5.74
CA THR A 252 7.03 16.79 -4.32
C THR A 252 7.98 16.11 -3.35
N SER A 253 8.40 14.89 -3.68
CA SER A 253 9.33 14.13 -2.86
C SER A 253 10.74 14.72 -2.98
N GLY A 254 11.44 14.76 -1.85
CA GLY A 254 12.88 15.05 -1.84
C GLY A 254 13.75 13.84 -2.18
N SER A 255 13.17 12.64 -2.28
CA SER A 255 13.91 11.37 -2.28
C SER A 255 14.97 11.24 -3.37
N PHE A 256 14.70 11.77 -4.58
CA PHE A 256 15.59 11.67 -5.74
C PHE A 256 16.26 12.99 -6.13
N ILE A 257 16.20 14.01 -5.26
CA ILE A 257 16.70 15.35 -5.59
C ILE A 257 17.37 16.09 -4.43
N ASN A 258 17.01 15.82 -3.18
CA ASN A 258 17.70 16.36 -2.02
C ASN A 258 18.79 15.38 -1.60
N LEU A 259 19.88 15.33 -2.37
CA LEU A 259 20.89 14.27 -2.30
C LEU A 259 21.96 14.59 -1.25
N THR A 260 21.66 14.27 0.01
CA THR A 260 22.65 14.23 1.10
C THR A 260 23.31 12.85 1.16
N THR A 261 24.46 12.73 1.83
CA THR A 261 25.13 11.43 2.05
C THR A 261 24.18 10.39 2.64
N GLN A 262 23.42 10.74 3.67
CA GLN A 262 22.44 9.82 4.27
C GLN A 262 21.32 9.42 3.30
N GLN A 263 20.90 10.34 2.42
CA GLN A 263 19.88 10.03 1.41
C GLN A 263 20.43 9.07 0.35
N ILE A 264 21.68 9.26 -0.07
CA ILE A 264 22.37 8.36 -1.02
C ILE A 264 22.52 6.96 -0.44
N GLU A 265 22.98 6.82 0.81
CA GLU A 265 23.10 5.50 1.47
C GLU A 265 21.76 4.73 1.51
N LYS A 266 20.65 5.44 1.75
CA LYS A 266 19.30 4.87 1.70
C LYS A 266 18.92 4.42 0.29
N LEU A 267 19.20 5.25 -0.72
CA LEU A 267 18.93 4.92 -2.12
C LEU A 267 19.75 3.72 -2.59
N GLU A 268 21.04 3.63 -2.22
CA GLU A 268 21.91 2.49 -2.56
C GLU A 268 21.40 1.19 -1.93
N THR A 269 20.97 1.26 -0.66
CA THR A 269 20.40 0.11 0.06
C THR A 269 19.13 -0.39 -0.63
N ASP A 270 18.20 0.52 -0.93
CA ASP A 270 16.94 0.17 -1.58
C ASP A 270 17.15 -0.27 -3.03
N TYR A 271 18.02 0.40 -3.78
CA TYR A 271 18.40 0.00 -5.12
C TYR A 271 18.94 -1.43 -5.14
N LYS A 272 19.91 -1.75 -4.27
CA LYS A 272 20.48 -3.10 -4.19
C LYS A 272 19.41 -4.15 -3.86
N ARG A 273 18.48 -3.84 -2.95
CA ARG A 273 17.34 -4.72 -2.63
C ARG A 273 16.50 -4.98 -3.88
N VAL A 274 16.02 -3.94 -4.55
CA VAL A 274 15.14 -4.07 -5.71
C VAL A 274 15.85 -4.76 -6.87
N SER A 275 17.07 -4.37 -7.23
CA SER A 275 17.83 -4.97 -8.32
C SER A 275 18.13 -6.46 -8.09
N SER A 276 18.26 -6.89 -6.84
CA SER A 276 18.42 -8.32 -6.52
C SER A 276 17.19 -9.17 -6.87
N GLY A 277 15.99 -8.57 -6.84
CA GLY A 277 14.76 -9.18 -7.34
C GLY A 277 14.65 -9.07 -8.86
N LEU A 278 14.92 -7.89 -9.43
CA LEU A 278 14.78 -7.64 -10.88
C LEU A 278 15.58 -8.58 -11.77
N LYS A 279 16.63 -9.24 -11.28
CA LYS A 279 17.35 -10.30 -12.04
C LYS A 279 16.46 -11.47 -12.49
N TYR A 280 15.30 -11.68 -11.86
CA TYR A 280 14.32 -12.72 -12.25
C TYR A 280 13.26 -12.21 -13.24
N SER A 281 13.28 -10.92 -13.59
CA SER A 281 12.22 -10.30 -14.40
C SER A 281 12.14 -10.86 -15.82
N SER A 282 13.27 -11.12 -16.49
CA SER A 282 13.26 -11.64 -17.87
C SER A 282 12.62 -13.03 -17.94
N GLU A 283 12.91 -13.91 -16.98
CA GLU A 283 12.26 -15.23 -16.89
C GLU A 283 10.74 -15.10 -16.72
N VAL A 284 10.28 -14.20 -15.84
CA VAL A 284 8.86 -13.94 -15.61
C VAL A 284 8.19 -13.34 -16.84
N LEU A 285 8.76 -12.27 -17.41
CA LEU A 285 8.16 -11.53 -18.52
C LEU A 285 8.13 -12.36 -19.81
N SER A 286 9.18 -13.11 -20.11
CA SER A 286 9.20 -14.01 -21.28
C SER A 286 8.15 -15.13 -21.16
N GLY A 287 8.00 -15.73 -19.96
CA GLY A 287 6.95 -16.71 -19.68
C GLY A 287 5.54 -16.10 -19.83
N LEU A 288 5.31 -14.94 -19.22
CA LEU A 288 4.02 -14.22 -19.34
C LEU A 288 3.69 -13.85 -20.79
N SER A 289 4.68 -13.40 -21.56
CA SER A 289 4.51 -13.02 -22.97
C SER A 289 3.99 -14.19 -23.81
N LEU A 290 4.59 -15.38 -23.64
CA LEU A 290 4.16 -16.61 -24.31
C LEU A 290 2.75 -17.04 -23.89
N LEU A 291 2.48 -17.02 -22.58
CA LEU A 291 1.18 -17.43 -22.03
C LEU A 291 0.04 -16.53 -22.49
N VAL A 292 0.25 -15.21 -22.43
CA VAL A 292 -0.73 -14.21 -22.86
C VAL A 292 -1.06 -14.38 -24.34
N ASN A 293 -0.05 -14.56 -25.19
CA ASN A 293 -0.24 -14.70 -26.63
C ASN A 293 -1.18 -15.87 -26.98
N ASN A 294 -1.11 -16.96 -26.22
CA ASN A 294 -1.87 -18.19 -26.49
C ASN A 294 -3.16 -18.31 -25.67
N ASN A 295 -3.31 -17.56 -24.58
CA ASN A 295 -4.37 -17.77 -23.59
C ASN A 295 -5.05 -16.48 -23.09
N TYR A 296 -5.03 -15.41 -23.90
CA TYR A 296 -5.56 -14.09 -23.52
C TYR A 296 -7.02 -14.09 -23.01
N ASP A 297 -7.86 -15.00 -23.52
CA ASP A 297 -9.26 -15.13 -23.12
C ASP A 297 -9.44 -15.70 -21.70
N ASN A 298 -8.38 -16.25 -21.10
CA ASN A 298 -8.39 -16.68 -19.71
C ASN A 298 -8.20 -15.46 -18.79
N ASN A 299 -9.27 -15.09 -18.09
CA ASN A 299 -9.28 -13.95 -17.17
C ASN A 299 -8.22 -14.02 -16.06
N PHE A 300 -7.88 -15.21 -15.56
CA PHE A 300 -6.86 -15.34 -14.52
C PHE A 300 -5.45 -15.09 -15.08
N ILE A 301 -5.11 -15.71 -16.22
CA ILE A 301 -3.82 -15.49 -16.89
C ILE A 301 -3.66 -14.01 -17.24
N LYS A 302 -4.69 -13.40 -17.84
CA LYS A 302 -4.68 -11.98 -18.17
C LYS A 302 -4.51 -11.10 -16.93
N ARG A 303 -5.25 -11.38 -15.85
CA ARG A 303 -5.18 -10.59 -14.61
C ARG A 303 -3.79 -10.68 -13.97
N ASP A 304 -3.25 -11.89 -13.86
CA ASP A 304 -1.97 -12.11 -13.18
C ASP A 304 -0.80 -11.59 -14.03
N ALA A 305 -0.85 -11.74 -15.36
CA ALA A 305 0.14 -11.13 -16.24
C ALA A 305 0.20 -9.62 -16.06
N LEU A 306 -0.95 -8.95 -15.96
CA LEU A 306 -1.02 -7.51 -15.71
C LEU A 306 -0.49 -7.12 -14.33
N ASP A 307 -0.90 -7.85 -13.28
CA ASP A 307 -0.45 -7.57 -11.90
C ASP A 307 1.06 -7.81 -11.72
N MET A 308 1.60 -8.88 -12.32
CA MET A 308 3.03 -9.16 -12.30
C MET A 308 3.83 -8.14 -13.10
N ALA A 309 3.44 -7.88 -14.36
CA ALA A 309 4.16 -6.95 -15.22
C ALA A 309 4.15 -5.52 -14.65
N ARG A 310 3.02 -5.03 -14.13
CA ARG A 310 2.98 -3.68 -13.52
C ARG A 310 3.79 -3.59 -12.23
N THR A 311 3.86 -4.67 -11.45
CA THR A 311 4.71 -4.75 -10.25
C THR A 311 6.18 -4.65 -10.66
N ILE A 312 6.60 -5.43 -11.67
CA ILE A 312 7.96 -5.38 -12.23
C ILE A 312 8.29 -3.99 -12.77
N ALA A 313 7.38 -3.39 -13.55
CA ALA A 313 7.54 -2.04 -14.09
C ALA A 313 7.72 -0.99 -12.99
N SER A 314 6.93 -1.06 -11.90
CA SER A 314 7.06 -0.15 -10.75
C SER A 314 8.41 -0.29 -10.04
N ARG A 315 8.86 -1.54 -9.82
CA ARG A 315 10.18 -1.83 -9.21
C ARG A 315 11.33 -1.34 -10.09
N ALA A 316 11.28 -1.61 -11.39
CA ALA A 316 12.28 -1.14 -12.35
C ALA A 316 12.29 0.39 -12.44
N LEU A 317 11.11 1.04 -12.44
CA LEU A 317 11.01 2.49 -12.46
C LEU A 317 11.68 3.09 -11.22
N PHE A 318 11.40 2.57 -10.02
CA PHE A 318 12.10 2.97 -8.81
C PHE A 318 13.62 2.78 -8.94
N ALA A 319 14.07 1.60 -9.37
CA ALA A 319 15.48 1.28 -9.49
C ALA A 319 16.22 2.24 -10.46
N SER A 320 15.62 2.57 -11.60
CA SER A 320 16.18 3.53 -12.56
C SER A 320 16.31 4.93 -11.97
N LEU A 321 15.34 5.38 -11.17
CA LEU A 321 15.37 6.68 -10.51
C LEU A 321 16.36 6.72 -9.35
N ALA A 322 16.45 5.64 -8.57
CA ALA A 322 17.41 5.51 -7.48
C ALA A 322 18.85 5.53 -8.03
N GLN A 323 19.15 4.72 -9.05
CA GLN A 323 20.44 4.74 -9.74
C GLN A 323 20.70 6.10 -10.39
N GLY A 324 19.68 6.72 -11.00
CA GLY A 324 19.79 8.06 -11.58
C GLY A 324 20.22 9.10 -10.56
N ALA A 325 19.59 9.10 -9.39
CA ALA A 325 19.94 9.97 -8.28
C ALA A 325 21.35 9.71 -7.73
N ILE A 326 21.79 8.45 -7.62
CA ILE A 326 23.16 8.10 -7.24
C ILE A 326 24.16 8.67 -8.25
N ASN A 327 23.96 8.40 -9.54
CA ASN A 327 24.82 8.91 -10.61
C ASN A 327 24.81 10.44 -10.70
N MET A 328 23.71 11.12 -10.34
CA MET A 328 23.66 12.58 -10.25
C MET A 328 24.64 13.12 -9.20
N GLU A 329 24.73 12.47 -8.05
CA GLU A 329 25.65 12.87 -6.98
C GLU A 329 27.11 12.53 -7.32
N GLU A 330 27.36 11.33 -7.85
CA GLU A 330 28.69 10.96 -8.37
C GLU A 330 29.13 11.91 -9.49
N TRP A 331 28.20 12.26 -10.40
CA TRP A 331 28.47 13.25 -11.43
C TRP A 331 28.87 14.55 -10.77
N ARG A 332 28.14 15.08 -9.77
CA ARG A 332 28.50 16.31 -9.05
C ARG A 332 29.94 16.26 -8.51
N LEU A 333 30.33 15.10 -7.95
CA LEU A 333 31.65 14.81 -7.39
C LEU A 333 32.75 14.54 -8.42
N GLN A 334 32.42 14.50 -9.72
CA GLN A 334 33.33 14.16 -10.84
C GLN A 334 33.72 12.67 -10.89
N GLU A 335 32.84 11.80 -10.43
CA GLU A 335 33.04 10.35 -10.36
C GLU A 335 32.20 9.59 -11.41
N ALA A 336 31.18 10.23 -12.01
CA ALA A 336 30.35 9.66 -13.08
C ALA A 336 30.18 10.61 -14.28
N ASP A 337 29.84 10.05 -15.45
CA ASP A 337 29.60 10.81 -16.69
C ASP A 337 28.13 11.23 -16.82
N ALA A 338 27.91 12.37 -17.47
CA ALA A 338 26.58 12.85 -17.83
C ALA A 338 25.83 11.91 -18.79
N ALA A 339 26.55 11.05 -19.52
CA ALA A 339 25.96 10.08 -20.44
C ALA A 339 25.10 9.04 -19.71
N ASP A 340 25.57 8.53 -18.57
CA ASP A 340 24.86 7.50 -17.79
C ASP A 340 23.55 8.05 -17.23
N ILE A 341 23.56 9.29 -16.74
CA ILE A 341 22.34 9.97 -16.25
C ILE A 341 21.32 10.15 -17.38
N ARG A 342 21.78 10.47 -18.60
CA ARG A 342 20.87 10.58 -19.77
C ARG A 342 20.27 9.24 -20.16
N GLN A 343 21.01 8.14 -20.00
CA GLN A 343 20.48 6.81 -20.25
C GLN A 343 19.41 6.44 -19.21
N LEU A 344 19.66 6.70 -17.93
CA LEU A 344 18.71 6.47 -16.84
C LEU A 344 17.45 7.35 -16.96
N ALA A 345 17.60 8.58 -17.45
CA ALA A 345 16.46 9.43 -17.79
C ALA A 345 15.56 8.81 -18.87
N LYS A 346 16.15 8.28 -19.96
CA LYS A 346 15.40 7.59 -21.02
C LYS A 346 14.78 6.29 -20.51
N LEU A 347 15.52 5.52 -19.70
CA LEU A 347 15.04 4.25 -19.14
C LEU A 347 13.82 4.47 -18.25
N SER A 348 13.89 5.40 -17.29
CA SER A 348 12.76 5.72 -16.40
C SER A 348 11.53 6.25 -17.17
N GLN A 349 11.73 7.06 -18.22
CA GLN A 349 10.65 7.48 -19.11
C GLN A 349 10.02 6.30 -19.85
N GLY A 350 10.84 5.40 -20.41
CA GLY A 350 10.36 4.18 -21.07
C GLY A 350 9.58 3.27 -20.13
N LEU A 351 10.09 3.04 -18.92
CA LEU A 351 9.43 2.22 -17.89
C LEU A 351 8.09 2.81 -17.46
N LEU A 352 7.99 4.14 -17.31
CA LEU A 352 6.72 4.80 -16.98
C LEU A 352 5.73 4.75 -18.16
N ASN A 353 6.20 4.82 -19.40
CA ASN A 353 5.35 4.64 -20.59
C ASN A 353 4.80 3.20 -20.64
N CYS A 354 5.66 2.19 -20.49
CA CYS A 354 5.25 0.79 -20.41
C CYS A 354 4.25 0.55 -19.28
N LEU A 355 4.44 1.18 -18.11
CA LEU A 355 3.47 1.11 -17.03
C LEU A 355 2.11 1.70 -17.45
N SER A 356 2.08 2.86 -18.13
CA SER A 356 0.84 3.43 -18.67
C SER A 356 0.13 2.46 -19.61
N ASP A 357 0.89 1.87 -20.55
CA ASP A 357 0.37 0.94 -21.53
C ASP A 357 -0.18 -0.34 -20.88
N LEU A 358 0.51 -0.90 -19.87
CA LEU A 358 0.00 -2.04 -19.09
C LEU A 358 -1.33 -1.71 -18.41
N LEU A 359 -1.43 -0.57 -17.74
CA LEU A 359 -2.65 -0.17 -17.04
C LEU A 359 -3.82 0.06 -18.00
N SER A 360 -3.55 0.47 -19.25
CA SER A 360 -4.58 0.65 -20.27
C SER A 360 -5.30 -0.65 -20.66
N MET A 361 -4.68 -1.81 -20.40
CA MET A 361 -5.18 -3.13 -20.79
C MET A 361 -6.30 -3.67 -19.87
N SER A 362 -6.67 -2.95 -18.80
CA SER A 362 -7.76 -3.32 -17.90
C SER A 362 -8.53 -2.13 -17.33
N ASP A 363 -9.85 -2.27 -17.24
CA ASP A 363 -10.73 -1.30 -16.58
C ASP A 363 -10.55 -1.23 -15.05
N ASP A 364 -9.87 -2.22 -14.46
CA ASP A 364 -9.58 -2.23 -13.03
C ASP A 364 -8.60 -1.11 -12.63
N PHE A 365 -7.84 -0.58 -13.58
CA PHE A 365 -6.89 0.52 -13.35
C PHE A 365 -7.40 1.87 -13.84
N SER A 366 -8.65 1.97 -14.31
CA SER A 366 -9.26 3.21 -14.78
C SER A 366 -10.21 3.82 -13.75
N MET A 367 -9.97 5.08 -13.41
CA MET A 367 -10.90 5.90 -12.63
C MET A 367 -12.19 6.15 -13.41
N TYR A 368 -12.12 6.36 -14.74
CA TYR A 368 -13.31 6.55 -15.56
C TYR A 368 -14.20 5.30 -15.57
N ALA A 369 -13.63 4.11 -15.77
CA ALA A 369 -14.38 2.86 -15.71
C ALA A 369 -15.04 2.64 -14.33
N SER A 370 -14.33 3.00 -13.25
CA SER A 370 -14.87 2.94 -11.90
C SER A 370 -16.03 3.92 -11.68
N LEU A 371 -15.93 5.14 -12.20
CA LEU A 371 -17.02 6.11 -12.18
C LEU A 371 -18.23 5.63 -13.00
N GLN A 372 -17.99 5.00 -14.15
CA GLN A 372 -19.06 4.45 -14.99
C GLN A 372 -19.79 3.30 -14.27
N ARG A 373 -19.06 2.41 -13.59
CA ARG A 373 -19.65 1.36 -12.73
C ARG A 373 -20.54 1.94 -11.61
N LEU A 374 -20.21 3.11 -11.07
CA LEU A 374 -21.07 3.81 -10.10
C LEU A 374 -22.35 4.33 -10.74
N TYR A 375 -22.28 4.91 -11.95
CA TYR A 375 -23.47 5.35 -12.69
C TYR A 375 -24.39 4.20 -13.09
N ASP A 376 -23.81 3.03 -13.39
CA ASP A 376 -24.54 1.83 -13.80
C ASP A 376 -24.99 0.95 -12.62
N ALA A 377 -24.78 1.40 -11.37
CA ALA A 377 -25.12 0.65 -10.18
C ALA A 377 -26.64 0.38 -10.10
N LYS A 378 -26.99 -0.86 -9.72
CA LYS A 378 -28.38 -1.30 -9.61
C LYS A 378 -29.06 -0.66 -8.40
N GLN A 379 -30.39 -0.55 -8.47
CA GLN A 379 -31.22 -0.14 -7.34
C GLN A 379 -31.12 -1.19 -6.21
N ILE A 380 -31.10 -0.72 -4.96
CA ILE A 380 -31.13 -1.57 -3.76
C ILE A 380 -32.41 -1.23 -3.01
N GLU A 381 -33.25 -2.23 -2.74
CA GLU A 381 -34.51 -2.08 -1.97
C GLU A 381 -35.43 -0.95 -2.47
N GLY A 382 -35.47 -0.74 -3.79
CA GLY A 382 -36.28 0.30 -4.43
C GLY A 382 -35.68 1.72 -4.33
N MET A 383 -34.50 1.89 -3.73
CA MET A 383 -33.75 3.13 -3.77
C MET A 383 -32.92 3.22 -5.05
N PRO A 384 -33.06 4.30 -5.84
CA PRO A 384 -32.22 4.50 -7.03
C PRO A 384 -30.76 4.67 -6.61
N ALA A 385 -29.83 4.16 -7.42
CA ALA A 385 -28.43 4.53 -7.30
C ALA A 385 -28.32 6.05 -7.54
N MET A 386 -27.84 6.78 -6.53
CA MET A 386 -27.61 8.21 -6.61
C MET A 386 -26.11 8.46 -6.58
N VAL A 387 -25.56 8.94 -7.69
CA VAL A 387 -24.16 9.37 -7.76
C VAL A 387 -24.10 10.86 -7.45
N ASN A 388 -23.24 11.24 -6.51
CA ASN A 388 -23.01 12.64 -6.17
C ASN A 388 -22.52 13.40 -7.43
N PRO A 389 -23.07 14.59 -7.77
CA PRO A 389 -22.59 15.38 -8.91
C PRO A 389 -21.08 15.72 -8.86
N HIS A 390 -20.46 15.66 -7.68
CA HIS A 390 -19.03 15.88 -7.47
C HIS A 390 -18.21 14.57 -7.45
N ALA A 391 -18.80 13.41 -7.76
CA ALA A 391 -18.12 12.12 -7.66
C ALA A 391 -16.81 12.07 -8.45
N GLU A 392 -16.79 12.61 -9.68
CA GLU A 392 -15.56 12.69 -10.47
C GLU A 392 -14.48 13.52 -9.76
N LEU A 393 -14.84 14.72 -9.28
CA LEU A 393 -13.91 15.60 -8.57
C LEU A 393 -13.37 14.93 -7.29
N THR A 394 -14.25 14.24 -6.55
CA THR A 394 -13.87 13.49 -5.34
C THR A 394 -12.94 12.33 -5.66
N LEU A 395 -13.19 11.57 -6.74
CA LEU A 395 -12.30 10.48 -7.17
C LEU A 395 -10.92 11.02 -7.55
N LYS A 396 -10.85 12.09 -8.35
CA LYS A 396 -9.60 12.75 -8.71
C LYS A 396 -8.84 13.25 -7.48
N ALA A 397 -9.52 13.93 -6.55
CA ALA A 397 -8.92 14.45 -5.33
C ALA A 397 -8.40 13.34 -4.40
N ASN A 398 -9.15 12.23 -4.31
CA ASN A 398 -8.72 11.08 -3.53
C ASN A 398 -7.57 10.33 -4.18
N ALA A 399 -7.46 10.29 -5.50
CA ALA A 399 -6.40 9.55 -6.19
C ALA A 399 -5.11 10.38 -6.34
N GLU A 400 -5.21 11.67 -6.65
CA GLU A 400 -4.04 12.53 -6.91
C GLU A 400 -3.33 13.01 -5.64
N ASN A 401 -3.99 12.97 -4.47
CA ASN A 401 -3.33 13.43 -3.25
C ASN A 401 -2.07 12.61 -2.94
N ASN A 402 -1.12 13.22 -2.23
CA ASN A 402 0.18 12.59 -1.95
C ASN A 402 0.05 11.26 -1.15
N TYR A 403 -1.05 10.99 -0.47
CA TYR A 403 -1.23 9.73 0.25
C TYR A 403 -1.59 8.59 -0.71
N CYS A 404 -2.55 8.79 -1.62
CA CYS A 404 -3.16 7.71 -2.40
C CYS A 404 -2.62 7.47 -3.82
N ARG A 405 -1.71 8.32 -4.31
CA ARG A 405 -1.09 8.14 -5.63
C ARG A 405 -0.54 6.71 -5.80
N SER A 406 -1.02 6.02 -6.83
CA SER A 406 -0.84 4.59 -7.11
C SER A 406 -1.08 4.28 -8.61
N HIS A 407 -1.25 3.00 -8.98
CA HIS A 407 -1.38 2.50 -10.35
C HIS A 407 -2.75 2.79 -11.03
N HIS A 408 -3.12 4.07 -11.14
CA HIS A 408 -4.25 4.52 -11.93
C HIS A 408 -3.79 4.97 -13.32
N TYR A 409 -4.37 4.45 -14.39
CA TYR A 409 -4.01 4.81 -15.77
C TYR A 409 -4.03 6.34 -15.95
N GLU A 410 -5.11 7.01 -15.53
CA GLU A 410 -5.24 8.45 -15.75
C GLU A 410 -4.22 9.28 -14.95
N LEU A 411 -3.74 8.77 -13.79
CA LEU A 411 -2.65 9.44 -13.07
C LEU A 411 -1.30 9.18 -13.71
N VAL A 412 -1.01 7.94 -14.13
CA VAL A 412 0.25 7.62 -14.80
C VAL A 412 0.39 8.45 -16.07
N GLU A 413 -0.66 8.45 -16.91
CA GLU A 413 -0.64 9.12 -18.20
C GLU A 413 -0.65 10.65 -18.09
N HIS A 414 -1.55 11.22 -17.28
CA HIS A 414 -1.82 12.67 -17.30
C HIS A 414 -1.18 13.44 -16.15
N VAL A 415 -0.60 12.76 -15.15
CA VAL A 415 0.07 13.40 -14.01
C VAL A 415 1.52 12.97 -13.91
N TYR A 416 1.81 11.67 -13.78
CA TYR A 416 3.15 11.20 -13.45
C TYR A 416 4.13 11.34 -14.62
N ARG A 417 3.68 11.08 -15.86
CA ARG A 417 4.51 11.29 -17.05
C ARG A 417 4.92 12.77 -17.22
N PRO A 418 4.00 13.75 -17.22
CA PRO A 418 4.38 15.17 -17.20
C PRO A 418 5.27 15.57 -16.02
N GLU A 419 5.02 15.02 -14.82
CA GLU A 419 5.85 15.30 -13.64
C GLU A 419 7.30 14.76 -13.83
N LEU A 420 7.45 13.57 -14.40
CA LEU A 420 8.74 12.95 -14.68
C LEU A 420 9.51 13.71 -15.77
N GLU A 421 8.83 14.18 -16.80
CA GLU A 421 9.41 15.04 -17.84
C GLU A 421 9.98 16.33 -17.25
N VAL A 422 9.22 17.04 -16.41
CA VAL A 422 9.69 18.25 -15.72
C VAL A 422 10.92 17.96 -14.87
N TYR A 423 10.92 16.85 -14.13
CA TYR A 423 12.06 16.44 -13.31
C TYR A 423 13.32 16.24 -14.17
N TRP A 424 13.24 15.43 -15.22
CA TRP A 424 14.41 15.12 -16.05
C TRP A 424 14.87 16.30 -16.90
N ASP A 425 13.96 17.10 -17.45
CA ASP A 425 14.32 18.32 -18.18
C ASP A 425 15.12 19.26 -17.30
N TRP A 426 14.72 19.41 -16.04
CA TRP A 426 15.45 20.21 -15.07
C TRP A 426 16.86 19.65 -14.80
N VAL A 427 16.94 18.35 -14.47
CA VAL A 427 18.22 17.67 -14.17
C VAL A 427 19.17 17.78 -15.37
N LEU A 428 18.69 17.47 -16.57
CA LEU A 428 19.50 17.46 -17.79
C LEU A 428 19.93 18.86 -18.22
N LYS A 429 19.08 19.88 -18.02
CA LYS A 429 19.46 21.29 -18.25
C LYS A 429 20.60 21.72 -17.32
N ARG A 430 20.56 21.29 -16.05
CA ARG A 430 21.63 21.56 -15.08
C ARG A 430 22.93 20.85 -15.42
N ILE A 431 22.85 19.58 -15.81
CA ILE A 431 24.02 18.82 -16.28
C ILE A 431 24.64 19.50 -17.50
N LYS A 432 23.81 19.98 -18.44
CA LYS A 432 24.26 20.69 -19.64
C LYS A 432 24.93 22.04 -19.33
N SER A 433 24.49 22.75 -18.30
CA SER A 433 25.13 24.01 -17.88
C SER A 433 26.44 23.79 -17.10
N GLY A 434 26.71 22.56 -16.67
CA GLY A 434 27.87 22.23 -15.83
C GLY A 434 27.72 22.66 -14.37
N ASP A 435 26.51 22.99 -13.92
CA ASP A 435 26.25 23.39 -12.55
C ASP A 435 26.30 22.19 -11.60
N ARG A 436 27.39 22.11 -10.83
CA ARG A 436 27.73 21.06 -9.86
C ARG A 436 27.50 21.49 -8.41
N SER A 437 26.63 22.48 -8.17
CA SER A 437 26.18 22.77 -6.81
C SER A 437 25.40 21.59 -6.21
N GLU A 438 25.04 21.65 -4.92
CA GLU A 438 24.29 20.57 -4.26
C GLU A 438 22.94 20.31 -4.96
N TRP A 439 22.49 19.06 -4.98
CA TRP A 439 21.15 18.72 -5.44
C TRP A 439 20.12 19.09 -4.37
N LYS A 440 19.22 20.01 -4.74
CA LYS A 440 18.10 20.47 -3.91
C LYS A 440 16.88 20.66 -4.79
N ARG A 441 15.71 20.31 -4.26
CA ARG A 441 14.42 20.51 -4.91
C ARG A 441 14.23 22.00 -5.25
N PRO A 442 14.07 22.37 -6.53
CA PRO A 442 13.87 23.76 -6.92
C PRO A 442 12.45 24.22 -6.60
N GLN A 443 12.25 25.54 -6.44
CA GLN A 443 10.94 26.13 -6.23
C GLN A 443 10.01 25.93 -7.43
N GLU A 444 10.56 25.91 -8.65
CA GLU A 444 9.80 25.75 -9.91
C GLU A 444 9.02 24.42 -9.96
N PHE A 445 9.46 23.38 -9.25
CA PHE A 445 8.71 22.11 -9.17
C PHE A 445 7.32 22.31 -8.54
N THR A 446 7.18 23.23 -7.60
CA THR A 446 5.87 23.55 -7.00
C THR A 446 4.94 24.21 -8.02
N GLU A 447 5.48 25.11 -8.85
CA GLU A 447 4.72 25.81 -9.89
C GLU A 447 4.32 24.86 -11.01
N GLN A 448 5.25 24.04 -11.50
CA GLN A 448 4.99 23.04 -12.54
C GLN A 448 4.00 21.97 -12.08
N LYS A 449 4.12 21.50 -10.82
CA LYS A 449 3.12 20.59 -10.25
C LYS A 449 1.73 21.20 -10.31
N LYS A 450 1.57 22.47 -9.93
CA LYS A 450 0.25 23.12 -9.93
C LYS A 450 -0.34 23.21 -11.33
N ILE A 451 0.48 23.48 -12.35
CA ILE A 451 0.03 23.50 -13.75
C ILE A 451 -0.46 22.11 -14.19
N ILE A 452 0.30 21.06 -13.88
CA ILE A 452 -0.09 19.67 -14.21
C ILE A 452 -1.37 19.30 -13.46
N GLN A 453 -1.43 19.61 -12.16
CA GLN A 453 -2.60 19.37 -11.31
C GLN A 453 -3.84 20.07 -11.86
N ASP A 454 -3.75 21.36 -12.20
CA ASP A 454 -4.88 22.13 -12.74
C ASP A 454 -5.39 21.53 -14.05
N ARG A 455 -4.49 21.16 -14.96
CA ARG A 455 -4.87 20.46 -16.20
C ARG A 455 -5.60 19.15 -15.91
N PHE A 456 -5.12 18.36 -14.95
CA PHE A 456 -5.77 17.09 -14.57
C PHE A 456 -7.19 17.31 -14.00
N TYR A 457 -7.39 18.33 -13.18
CA TYR A 457 -8.72 18.66 -12.65
C TYR A 457 -9.66 19.23 -13.73
N ASP A 458 -9.14 20.06 -14.64
CA ASP A 458 -9.91 20.70 -15.71
C ASP A 458 -10.31 19.73 -16.84
N THR A 459 -9.58 18.62 -17.02
CA THR A 459 -9.83 17.64 -18.09
C THR A 459 -10.75 16.52 -17.61
N PRO A 460 -11.95 16.30 -18.17
CA PRO A 460 -12.86 15.24 -17.74
C PRO A 460 -12.24 13.83 -17.76
N LEU A 461 -12.57 12.97 -16.79
CA LEU A 461 -12.08 11.57 -16.73
C LEU A 461 -12.36 10.80 -18.03
N LYS A 462 -13.50 11.06 -18.67
CA LYS A 462 -13.86 10.45 -19.95
C LYS A 462 -12.84 10.76 -21.06
N GLU A 463 -12.26 11.96 -21.07
CA GLU A 463 -11.26 12.37 -22.05
C GLU A 463 -9.87 11.81 -21.73
N MET A 464 -9.65 11.43 -20.46
CA MET A 464 -8.41 10.82 -19.99
C MET A 464 -8.46 9.29 -19.98
N ALA A 465 -9.59 8.68 -20.30
CA ALA A 465 -9.81 7.24 -20.24
C ALA A 465 -8.83 6.45 -21.12
N PRO A 466 -8.48 5.21 -20.75
CA PRO A 466 -7.60 4.38 -21.57
C PRO A 466 -8.20 4.08 -22.95
N PRO A 467 -7.35 3.85 -23.97
CA PRO A 467 -7.81 3.45 -25.29
C PRO A 467 -8.60 2.14 -25.25
N GLU A 468 -9.59 2.01 -26.13
CA GLU A 468 -10.48 0.83 -26.17
C GLU A 468 -9.82 -0.43 -26.76
N VAL A 469 -8.73 -0.28 -27.53
CA VAL A 469 -8.10 -1.40 -28.24
C VAL A 469 -7.27 -2.25 -27.28
N ARG A 470 -7.80 -3.41 -26.91
CA ARG A 470 -7.16 -4.40 -26.04
C ARG A 470 -7.12 -5.75 -26.76
N SER A 471 -5.92 -6.32 -26.91
CA SER A 471 -5.72 -7.62 -27.56
C SER A 471 -4.56 -8.40 -26.94
N ALA A 472 -4.47 -9.69 -27.27
CA ALA A 472 -3.33 -10.53 -26.94
C ALA A 472 -2.03 -9.93 -27.48
N ASP A 473 -1.99 -9.66 -28.80
CA ASP A 473 -0.84 -9.08 -29.48
C ASP A 473 -0.34 -7.80 -28.80
N LYS A 474 -1.25 -6.92 -28.39
CA LYS A 474 -0.89 -5.65 -27.75
C LYS A 474 -0.29 -5.87 -26.36
N LEU A 475 -0.88 -6.75 -25.55
CA LEU A 475 -0.33 -7.05 -24.22
C LEU A 475 1.03 -7.75 -24.32
N THR A 476 1.18 -8.69 -25.25
CA THR A 476 2.45 -9.37 -25.55
C THR A 476 3.52 -8.38 -26.01
N GLU A 477 3.19 -7.43 -26.91
CA GLU A 477 4.10 -6.36 -27.31
C GLU A 477 4.59 -5.54 -26.11
N ILE A 478 3.67 -5.09 -25.25
CA ILE A 478 4.00 -4.28 -24.07
C ILE A 478 4.89 -5.06 -23.09
N ILE A 479 4.61 -6.36 -22.87
CA ILE A 479 5.41 -7.21 -21.98
C ILE A 479 6.83 -7.40 -22.55
N ASN A 480 6.97 -7.60 -23.86
CA ASN A 480 8.28 -7.72 -24.50
C ASN A 480 9.07 -6.41 -24.41
N GLU A 481 8.43 -5.25 -24.63
CA GLU A 481 9.08 -3.95 -24.45
C GLU A 481 9.55 -3.75 -23.00
N LEU A 482 8.72 -4.14 -22.02
CA LEU A 482 9.11 -4.11 -20.62
C LEU A 482 10.31 -5.03 -20.36
N GLU A 483 10.35 -6.23 -20.93
CA GLU A 483 11.48 -7.16 -20.79
C GLU A 483 12.78 -6.53 -21.29
N GLU A 484 12.76 -5.89 -22.47
CA GLU A 484 13.92 -5.20 -23.03
C GLU A 484 14.41 -4.05 -22.13
N LEU A 485 13.48 -3.29 -21.55
CA LEU A 485 13.82 -2.19 -20.64
C LEU A 485 14.41 -2.70 -19.32
N VAL A 486 13.83 -3.75 -18.73
CA VAL A 486 14.29 -4.28 -17.44
C VAL A 486 15.60 -5.07 -17.59
N GLY A 487 15.91 -5.60 -18.78
CA GLY A 487 17.20 -6.22 -19.08
C GLY A 487 18.42 -5.28 -18.96
N GLN A 488 18.22 -4.00 -18.63
CA GLN A 488 19.28 -3.03 -18.32
C GLN A 488 19.72 -3.04 -16.84
N PHE A 489 19.05 -3.81 -15.97
CA PHE A 489 19.43 -4.06 -14.57
C PHE A 489 20.09 -5.44 -14.43
#